data_AF-A0A2U3CNS0-F1
#
_entry.id   AF-A0A2U3CNS0-F1
#
_cell.length_a   1.000
_cell.length_b   1.000
_cell.length_c   1.000
_cell.angle_alpha   90.00
_cell.angle_beta   90.00
_cell.angle_gamma   90.00
#
_symmetry.space_group_name_H-M   'P 1'
#
loop_
_entity.id
_entity.type
_entity.pdbx_description
1 polymer ?
#
loop_
_entity_poly.entity_id
_entity_poly.type
_entity_poly.pdbx_seq_one_letter_code
_entity_poly.pdbx_strand_id
1 'polypeptide(L)'
;MNEFTKMTNRAEISHSIEKILKLIEGGDDLREGLVETPERVAKAYATWFGGYDVDIASLFKTFEDGGECCNEMVIVRDIPVYSHCEHHMAPIIG
;
A
#
# COMPACT_ATOMS: atom_id res chain seq x y z
N MET A 1 -3.69 22.22 11.01
CA MET A 1 -3.69 20.90 10.33
C MET A 1 -2.53 20.14 10.95
N ASN A 2 -2.80 19.18 11.83
CA ASN A 2 -1.78 18.59 12.71
C ASN A 2 -0.72 17.84 11.90
N GLU A 3 0.56 18.14 12.14
CA GLU A 3 1.76 17.47 11.60
C GLU A 3 1.91 15.98 12.00
N PHE A 4 0.85 15.34 12.52
CA PHE A 4 0.86 13.98 13.08
C PHE A 4 0.26 12.89 12.18
N THR A 5 0.01 13.17 10.91
CA THR A 5 -0.47 12.19 9.91
C THR A 5 0.29 12.50 8.62
N LYS A 6 1.03 11.61 7.94
CA LYS A 6 1.13 10.16 7.93
C LYS A 6 2.55 9.81 7.50
N MET A 7 3.38 9.36 8.43
CA MET A 7 4.41 8.39 8.08
C MET A 7 3.92 7.15 8.79
N THR A 8 3.48 6.14 8.04
CA THR A 8 3.19 4.80 8.57
C THR A 8 4.21 4.52 9.68
N ASN A 9 3.78 4.43 10.94
CA ASN A 9 4.72 4.31 12.06
C ASN A 9 5.33 2.91 12.00
N ARG A 10 6.36 2.76 11.16
CA ARG A 10 6.92 1.48 10.74
C ARG A 10 7.38 0.67 11.94
N ALA A 11 7.90 1.34 12.97
CA ALA A 11 8.30 0.70 14.22
C ALA A 11 7.09 0.09 14.95
N GLU A 12 5.98 0.83 15.09
CA GLU A 12 4.75 0.32 15.72
C GLU A 12 4.10 -0.81 14.91
N ILE A 13 4.11 -0.71 13.57
CA ILE A 13 3.61 -1.79 12.71
C ILE A 13 4.49 -3.03 12.83
N SER A 14 5.82 -2.87 12.77
CA SER A 14 6.78 -3.96 12.97
C SER A 14 6.51 -4.67 14.30
N HIS A 15 6.45 -3.93 15.40
CA HIS A 15 6.14 -4.46 16.73
C HIS A 15 4.77 -5.18 16.79
N SER A 16 3.76 -4.62 16.14
CA SER A 16 2.42 -5.24 16.08
C SER A 16 2.43 -6.54 15.30
N ILE A 17 3.16 -6.60 14.19
CA ILE A 17 3.32 -7.81 13.38
C ILE A 17 4.10 -8.87 14.15
N GLU A 18 5.16 -8.51 14.87
CA GLU A 18 5.90 -9.44 15.74
C GLU A 18 4.96 -10.11 16.74
N LYS A 19 4.12 -9.32 17.43
CA LYS A 19 3.12 -9.84 18.38
C LYS A 19 2.14 -10.80 17.72
N ILE A 20 1.60 -10.44 16.55
CA ILE A 20 0.67 -11.31 15.81
C ILE A 20 1.36 -12.63 15.43
N LEU A 21 2.60 -12.59 14.94
CA LEU A 21 3.33 -13.79 14.56
C LEU A 21 3.61 -14.70 15.77
N LYS A 22 4.03 -14.16 16.91
CA LYS A 22 4.23 -14.92 18.15
C LYS A 22 2.94 -15.62 18.61
N LEU A 23 1.81 -14.93 18.53
CA LEU A 23 0.49 -15.52 18.84
C LEU A 23 0.11 -16.65 17.88
N ILE A 24 0.48 -16.55 16.60
CA ILE A 24 0.23 -17.58 15.59
C ILE A 24 1.16 -18.79 15.79
N GLU A 25 2.44 -18.58 16.09
CA GLU A 25 3.41 -19.66 16.34
C GLU A 25 3.23 -20.33 17.72
N GLY A 26 2.54 -19.66 18.64
CA GLY A 26 2.26 -20.18 19.98
C GLY A 26 3.47 -20.13 20.92
N GLY A 27 4.42 -19.23 20.69
CA GLY A 27 5.66 -19.09 21.46
C GLY A 27 6.10 -17.64 21.64
N ASP A 28 7.03 -17.43 22.59
CA ASP A 28 7.58 -16.10 22.90
C ASP A 28 8.65 -15.62 21.91
N ASP A 29 9.21 -16.56 21.13
CA ASP A 29 10.24 -16.32 20.13
C ASP A 29 9.73 -16.69 18.74
N LEU A 30 10.19 -15.94 17.73
CA LEU A 30 9.94 -16.25 16.32
C LEU A 30 10.95 -17.29 15.83
N ARG A 31 10.51 -18.24 15.01
CA ARG A 31 11.44 -19.13 14.30
C ARG A 31 12.37 -18.32 13.38
N GLU A 32 13.57 -18.85 13.10
CA GLU A 32 14.63 -18.20 12.32
C GLU A 32 14.10 -17.50 11.04
N GLY A 33 13.25 -18.17 10.27
CA GLY A 33 12.69 -17.63 9.02
C GLY A 33 11.71 -16.46 9.17
N LEU A 34 11.27 -16.14 10.40
CA LEU A 34 10.33 -15.05 10.68
C LEU A 34 10.98 -13.86 11.38
N VAL A 35 12.23 -13.94 11.84
CA VAL A 35 12.91 -12.87 12.60
C VAL A 35 12.86 -11.52 11.87
N GLU A 36 13.07 -11.51 10.54
CA GLU A 36 13.00 -10.27 9.74
C GLU A 36 11.60 -9.96 9.19
N THR A 37 10.62 -10.83 9.41
CA THR A 37 9.27 -10.67 8.85
C THR A 37 8.56 -9.39 9.34
N PRO A 38 8.61 -9.02 10.63
CA PRO A 38 8.02 -7.77 11.11
C PRO A 38 8.43 -6.51 10.31
N GLU A 39 9.73 -6.32 10.12
CA GLU A 39 10.26 -5.20 9.34
C GLU A 39 9.86 -5.26 7.86
N ARG A 40 9.87 -6.48 7.27
CA ARG A 40 9.46 -6.68 5.88
C ARG A 40 7.98 -6.33 5.66
N VAL A 41 7.10 -6.68 6.60
CA VAL A 41 5.68 -6.33 6.53
C VAL A 41 5.47 -4.82 6.69
N ALA A 42 6.14 -4.18 7.65
CA ALA A 42 6.06 -2.73 7.82
C ALA A 42 6.52 -1.97 6.56
N LYS A 43 7.57 -2.46 5.90
CA LYS A 43 8.04 -1.93 4.61
C LYS A 43 7.02 -2.15 3.48
N ALA A 44 6.41 -3.34 3.42
CA ALA A 44 5.38 -3.65 2.43
C ALA A 44 4.16 -2.73 2.59
N TYR A 45 3.68 -2.52 3.83
CA TYR A 45 2.54 -1.63 4.12
C TYR A 45 2.83 -0.18 3.74
N ALA A 46 4.05 0.32 3.97
CA ALA A 46 4.43 1.66 3.52
C ALA A 46 4.34 1.81 1.99
N THR A 47 4.54 0.73 1.24
CA THR A 47 4.40 0.72 -0.23
C THR A 47 2.94 0.59 -0.63
N TRP A 48 2.24 -0.43 -0.13
CA TRP A 48 0.86 -0.74 -0.51
C TRP A 48 -0.15 0.35 -0.13
N PHE A 49 0.10 1.05 0.98
CA PHE A 49 -0.76 2.13 1.47
C PHE A 49 -0.18 3.53 1.19
N GLY A 50 0.95 3.62 0.49
CA GLY A 50 1.58 4.90 0.16
C GLY A 50 0.72 5.81 -0.73
N GLY A 51 -0.29 5.25 -1.42
CA GLY A 51 -1.26 6.01 -2.20
C GLY A 51 -2.03 7.06 -1.39
N TYR A 52 -2.13 6.92 -0.07
CA TYR A 52 -2.77 7.90 0.81
C TYR A 52 -2.02 9.23 0.94
N ASP A 53 -0.74 9.25 0.56
CA ASP A 53 0.16 10.40 0.69
C ASP A 53 0.57 10.95 -0.69
N VAL A 54 -0.03 10.44 -1.76
CA VAL A 54 0.25 10.86 -3.13
C VAL A 54 -0.50 12.17 -3.44
N ASP A 55 0.24 13.19 -3.87
CA ASP A 55 -0.35 14.35 -4.54
C ASP A 55 -0.73 13.98 -5.97
N ILE A 56 -1.99 13.58 -6.15
CA ILE A 56 -2.54 13.17 -7.44
C ILE A 56 -2.37 14.25 -8.51
N ALA A 57 -2.52 15.54 -8.16
CA ALA A 57 -2.44 16.63 -9.13
C ALA A 57 -1.03 16.74 -9.72
N SER A 58 0.00 16.52 -8.90
CA SER A 58 1.40 16.54 -9.34
C SER A 58 1.76 15.43 -10.34
N LEU A 59 0.96 14.36 -10.41
CA LEU A 59 1.21 13.22 -11.30
C LEU A 59 0.66 13.43 -12.71
N PHE A 60 -0.28 14.35 -12.91
CA PHE A 60 -0.92 14.54 -14.19
C PHE A 60 -0.10 15.45 -15.12
N LYS A 61 -0.03 15.04 -16.39
CA LYS A 61 0.46 15.86 -17.49
C LYS A 61 -0.55 15.81 -18.63
N THR A 62 -0.98 16.97 -19.08
CA THR A 62 -1.89 17.12 -20.24
C THR A 62 -1.11 17.59 -21.46
N PHE A 63 -1.62 17.26 -22.64
CA PHE A 63 -1.14 17.74 -23.93
C PHE A 63 -2.33 18.32 -24.68
N GLU A 64 -2.17 19.50 -25.26
CA GLU A 64 -3.23 20.16 -26.03
C GLU A 64 -3.29 19.61 -27.47
N ASP A 65 -2.17 19.11 -27.98
CA ASP A 65 -2.05 18.64 -29.37
C ASP A 65 -2.77 17.30 -29.61
N GLY A 66 -3.72 17.29 -30.55
CA GLY A 66 -4.32 16.08 -31.13
C GLY A 66 -5.60 15.57 -30.47
N GLY A 67 -6.03 16.17 -29.34
CA GLY A 67 -7.29 15.82 -28.64
C GLY A 67 -8.49 16.69 -28.99
N GLU A 68 -8.26 17.89 -29.57
CA GLU A 68 -9.30 18.92 -29.77
C GLU A 68 -10.49 18.48 -30.63
N CYS A 69 -10.25 17.56 -31.55
CA CYS A 69 -11.26 17.01 -32.45
C CYS A 69 -11.79 15.64 -32.00
N CYS A 70 -11.29 15.08 -30.89
CA CYS A 70 -11.71 13.77 -30.40
C CYS A 70 -13.01 13.92 -29.59
N ASN A 71 -14.14 13.58 -30.21
CA ASN A 71 -15.48 13.62 -29.62
C ASN A 71 -16.07 12.21 -29.41
N GLU A 72 -15.22 11.19 -29.44
CA GLU A 72 -15.58 9.78 -29.28
C GLU A 72 -15.01 9.21 -27.97
N MET A 73 -15.51 8.05 -27.54
CA MET A 73 -15.05 7.39 -26.31
C MET A 73 -13.60 6.92 -26.44
N VAL A 74 -12.73 7.35 -25.52
CA VAL A 74 -11.38 6.80 -25.34
C VAL A 74 -11.43 5.75 -24.23
N ILE A 75 -10.98 4.52 -24.53
CA ILE A 75 -10.94 3.43 -23.57
C ILE A 75 -9.50 3.00 -23.35
N VAL A 76 -9.07 3.01 -22.09
CA VAL A 76 -7.91 2.25 -21.62
C VAL A 76 -8.45 1.07 -20.81
N ARG A 77 -8.12 -0.14 -21.23
CA ARG A 77 -8.60 -1.39 -20.62
C ARG A 77 -7.43 -2.25 -20.18
N ASP A 78 -7.74 -3.29 -19.41
CA ASP A 78 -6.76 -4.28 -18.92
C ASP A 78 -5.64 -3.64 -18.09
N ILE A 79 -5.96 -2.57 -17.34
CA ILE A 79 -5.04 -1.95 -16.37
C ILE A 79 -4.98 -2.87 -15.15
N PRO A 80 -3.82 -3.42 -14.78
CA PRO A 80 -3.70 -4.22 -13.58
C PRO A 80 -3.84 -3.35 -12.32
N VAL A 81 -4.68 -3.81 -11.40
CA VAL A 81 -5.02 -3.22 -10.12
C VAL A 81 -4.57 -4.16 -9.01
N TYR A 82 -3.76 -3.63 -8.10
CA TYR A 82 -3.34 -4.30 -6.87
C TYR A 82 -3.76 -3.43 -5.70
N SER A 83 -4.61 -3.96 -4.83
CA SER A 83 -5.12 -3.26 -3.65
C SER A 83 -5.29 -4.23 -2.47
N HIS A 84 -5.85 -3.77 -1.37
CA HIS A 84 -6.16 -4.57 -0.19
C HIS A 84 -7.58 -4.23 0.31
N CYS A 85 -8.36 -5.25 0.67
CA CYS A 85 -9.67 -5.06 1.28
C CYS A 85 -9.52 -4.55 2.70
N GLU A 86 -10.19 -3.45 3.04
CA GLU A 86 -10.08 -2.81 4.35
C GLU A 86 -10.66 -3.65 5.50
N HIS A 87 -11.53 -4.63 5.21
CA HIS A 87 -12.17 -5.44 6.25
C HIS A 87 -11.26 -6.53 6.82
N HIS A 88 -10.32 -7.02 6.02
CA HIS A 88 -9.51 -8.20 6.37
C HIS A 88 -8.07 -8.12 5.85
N MET A 89 -7.66 -7.01 5.24
CA MET A 89 -6.31 -6.76 4.71
C MET A 89 -5.86 -7.80 3.68
N ALA A 90 -6.79 -8.53 3.04
CA ALA A 90 -6.45 -9.49 1.99
C ALA A 90 -6.27 -8.75 0.66
N PRO A 91 -5.40 -9.25 -0.25
CA PRO A 91 -5.16 -8.61 -1.53
C PRO A 91 -6.40 -8.64 -2.42
N ILE A 92 -6.64 -7.54 -3.12
CA ILE A 92 -7.54 -7.43 -4.27
C ILE A 92 -6.65 -7.34 -5.50
N ILE A 93 -6.82 -8.27 -6.44
CA ILE A 93 -6.00 -8.37 -7.66
C ILE A 93 -6.97 -8.47 -8.85
N GLY A 94 -6.83 -7.59 -9.84
CA GLY A 94 -7.71 -7.59 -11.01
C GLY A 94 -7.33 -6.55 -12.04
#